data_AF-A0A1H4G034-F1
#
_entry.id   AF-A0A1H4G034-F1
#
_cell.length_a   1.000
_cell.length_b   1.000
_cell.length_c   1.000
_cell.angle_alpha   90.00
_cell.angle_beta   90.00
_cell.angle_gamma   90.00
#
_symmetry.space_group_name_H-M   'P 1'
#
loop_
_entity.id
_entity.type
_entity.pdbx_description
1 polymer ?
#
loop_
_entity_poly.entity_id
_entity_poly.type
_entity_poly.pdbx_seq_one_letter_code
_entity_poly.pdbx_strand_id
1 'polypeptide(L)'
;MKRWLIAMVFGAMAAASWQVEASTKDYRLLTVAGYLNFYLLNLNACQDFHPAVRQSAYQAEAQLYPWLEKLQTRIEASNDFDSAMLSGIVMRRRAMLNEQIEDNDFTVDHCQAIVQILSTEGLDETLLSVLN
;
A
#
# COMPACT_ATOMS: atom_id res chain seq x y z
N MET A 1 -8.18 4.16 -34.78
CA MET A 1 -7.16 3.43 -34.00
C MET A 1 -6.17 4.43 -33.43
N LYS A 2 -6.25 4.73 -32.13
CA LYS A 2 -5.25 5.53 -31.41
C LYS A 2 -5.25 5.02 -29.96
N ARG A 3 -4.58 3.87 -29.79
CA ARG A 3 -4.14 3.38 -28.48
C ARG A 3 -2.87 4.16 -28.14
N TRP A 4 -2.46 4.10 -26.87
CA TRP A 4 -1.23 4.65 -26.29
C TRP A 4 -1.33 6.11 -25.86
N LEU A 5 -1.50 6.30 -24.54
CA LEU A 5 -0.81 7.29 -23.67
C LEU A 5 -1.46 7.36 -22.27
N ILE A 6 -1.77 6.22 -21.65
CA ILE A 6 -2.06 6.16 -20.20
C ILE A 6 -1.27 4.99 -19.63
N ALA A 7 0.05 5.19 -19.57
CA ALA A 7 0.99 4.28 -18.94
C ALA A 7 2.16 5.12 -18.42
N MET A 8 1.88 6.13 -17.58
CA MET A 8 2.94 6.96 -17.00
C MET A 8 2.47 7.77 -15.77
N VAL A 9 1.92 7.11 -14.75
CA VAL A 9 1.77 7.75 -13.42
C VAL A 9 2.33 6.90 -12.26
N PHE A 10 2.58 5.60 -12.43
CA PHE A 10 3.18 4.75 -11.38
C PHE A 10 4.71 4.66 -11.42
N GLY A 11 5.41 5.75 -11.77
CA GLY A 11 6.86 5.73 -12.03
C GLY A 11 7.76 6.56 -11.12
N ALA A 12 7.23 7.39 -10.21
CA ALA A 12 8.02 8.46 -9.58
C ALA A 12 8.33 8.28 -8.08
N MET A 13 8.06 7.12 -7.47
CA MET A 13 8.25 6.94 -6.02
C MET A 13 9.42 6.01 -5.63
N ALA A 14 10.17 5.47 -6.60
CA ALA A 14 11.23 4.49 -6.33
C ALA A 14 12.64 5.09 -6.15
N ALA A 15 12.81 6.42 -6.14
CA ALA A 15 14.11 7.07 -6.06
C ALA A 15 14.27 7.94 -4.81
N ALA A 16 13.99 7.39 -3.64
CA ALA A 16 14.56 7.90 -2.38
C ALA A 16 15.64 6.90 -1.93
N SER A 17 16.82 7.01 -2.54
CA SER A 17 18.01 6.24 -2.20
C SER A 17 18.55 6.67 -0.82
N TRP A 18 18.05 6.05 0.24
CA TRP A 18 18.67 6.10 1.55
C TRP A 18 19.31 4.74 1.79
N GLN A 19 20.64 4.73 1.94
CA GLN A 19 21.39 3.54 2.32
C GLN A 19 21.07 3.22 3.77
N VAL A 20 20.03 2.42 3.97
CA VAL A 20 19.67 1.84 5.25
C VAL A 20 20.38 0.49 5.32
N GLU A 21 21.44 0.40 6.14
CA GLU A 21 21.98 -0.89 6.58
C GLU A 21 21.00 -1.52 7.58
N ALA A 22 19.82 -1.92 7.08
CA ALA A 22 18.93 -2.81 7.80
C ALA A 22 19.43 -4.24 7.59
N SER A 23 19.29 -5.08 8.60
CA SER A 23 19.38 -6.52 8.40
C SER A 23 18.48 -6.88 7.21
N THR A 24 18.97 -7.68 6.26
CA THR A 24 18.25 -7.93 5.00
C THR A 24 16.87 -8.57 5.21
N LYS A 25 16.63 -9.15 6.40
CA LYS A 25 15.32 -9.68 6.81
C LYS A 25 14.37 -8.57 7.28
N ASP A 26 14.82 -7.64 8.12
CA ASP A 26 13.97 -6.54 8.59
C ASP A 26 13.60 -5.60 7.45
N TYR A 27 14.52 -5.36 6.52
CA TYR A 27 14.21 -4.57 5.32
C TYR A 27 13.09 -5.18 4.47
N ARG A 28 13.08 -6.50 4.32
CA ARG A 28 12.03 -7.21 3.58
C ARG A 28 10.69 -7.13 4.31
N LEU A 29 10.68 -7.36 5.62
CA LEU A 29 9.46 -7.28 6.42
C LEU A 29 8.90 -5.86 6.44
N LEU A 30 9.77 -4.85 6.55
CA LEU A 30 9.42 -3.44 6.47
C LEU A 30 8.86 -3.07 5.08
N THR A 31 9.45 -3.62 4.01
CA THR A 31 8.96 -3.42 2.64
C THR A 31 7.53 -3.98 2.48
N VAL A 32 7.28 -5.18 3.00
CA VAL A 32 5.94 -5.79 2.98
C VAL A 32 4.95 -5.01 3.85
N ALA A 33 5.36 -4.57 5.03
CA ALA A 33 4.54 -3.73 5.90
C ALA A 33 4.15 -2.42 5.23
N GLY A 34 5.12 -1.77 4.58
CA GLY A 34 4.85 -0.60 3.75
C GLY A 34 3.86 -0.93 2.64
N TYR A 35 4.11 -1.98 1.86
CA TYR A 35 3.26 -2.41 0.75
C TYR A 35 1.80 -2.63 1.18
N LEU A 36 1.55 -3.40 2.24
CA LEU A 36 0.19 -3.63 2.75
C LEU A 36 -0.46 -2.35 3.28
N ASN A 37 0.30 -1.51 3.99
CA ASN A 37 -0.21 -0.24 4.50
C ASN A 37 -0.58 0.74 3.36
N PHE A 38 0.10 0.70 2.21
CA PHE A 38 -0.30 1.51 1.05
C PHE A 38 -1.73 1.21 0.64
N TYR A 39 -2.07 -0.06 0.46
CA TYR A 39 -3.43 -0.45 0.06
C TYR A 39 -4.45 -0.12 1.14
N LEU A 40 -4.14 -0.42 2.40
CA LEU A 40 -5.04 -0.13 3.51
C LEU A 40 -5.37 1.37 3.59
N LEU A 41 -4.36 2.24 3.52
CA LEU A 41 -4.58 3.70 3.54
C LEU A 41 -5.42 4.18 2.36
N ASN A 42 -5.12 3.69 1.15
CA ASN A 42 -5.86 4.10 -0.05
C ASN A 42 -7.31 3.62 0.00
N LEU A 43 -7.57 2.37 0.41
CA LEU A 43 -8.93 1.84 0.52
C LEU A 43 -9.76 2.61 1.55
N ASN A 44 -9.18 2.91 2.71
CA ASN A 44 -9.85 3.72 3.74
C ASN A 44 -10.22 5.10 3.18
N ALA A 45 -9.29 5.77 2.50
CA ALA A 45 -9.60 7.04 1.85
C ALA A 45 -10.67 6.89 0.76
N CYS A 46 -10.65 5.82 -0.03
CA CYS A 46 -11.68 5.55 -1.04
C CYS A 46 -13.07 5.39 -0.41
N GLN A 47 -13.17 4.74 0.74
CA GLN A 47 -14.42 4.58 1.49
C GLN A 47 -14.95 5.93 2.00
N ASP A 48 -14.05 6.77 2.51
CA ASP A 48 -14.39 8.06 3.10
C ASP A 48 -14.81 9.08 2.02
N PHE A 49 -14.02 9.24 0.96
CA PHE A 49 -14.13 10.36 0.02
C PHE A 49 -14.92 10.04 -1.26
N HIS A 50 -15.13 8.77 -1.60
CA HIS A 50 -15.80 8.40 -2.86
C HIS A 50 -16.97 7.42 -2.64
N PRO A 51 -18.19 7.94 -2.37
CA PRO A 51 -19.38 7.12 -2.12
C PRO A 51 -19.67 6.08 -3.21
N ALA A 52 -19.35 6.38 -4.47
CA ALA A 52 -19.60 5.50 -5.61
C ALA A 52 -18.81 4.18 -5.56
N VAL A 53 -17.67 4.14 -4.88
CA VAL A 53 -16.78 2.97 -4.78
C VAL A 53 -16.63 2.46 -3.35
N ARG A 54 -17.32 3.07 -2.38
CA ARG A 54 -17.21 2.72 -0.96
C ARG A 54 -17.43 1.24 -0.69
N GLN A 55 -18.50 0.67 -1.25
CA GLN A 55 -18.84 -0.72 -0.98
C GLN A 55 -17.80 -1.70 -1.55
N SER A 56 -17.29 -1.44 -2.76
CA SER A 56 -16.26 -2.28 -3.36
C SER A 56 -14.90 -2.08 -2.67
N ALA A 57 -14.60 -0.88 -2.17
CA ALA A 57 -13.43 -0.62 -1.35
C ALA A 57 -13.46 -1.40 -0.03
N TYR A 58 -14.60 -1.49 0.66
CA TYR A 58 -14.72 -2.36 1.85
C TYR A 58 -14.50 -3.85 1.52
N GLN A 59 -15.04 -4.31 0.39
CA GLN A 59 -14.86 -5.70 -0.04
C GLN A 59 -13.40 -6.00 -0.39
N ALA A 60 -12.72 -5.08 -1.06
CA ALA A 60 -11.30 -5.20 -1.39
C ALA A 60 -10.42 -5.15 -0.12
N GLU A 61 -10.73 -4.29 0.84
CA GLU A 61 -10.00 -4.20 2.11
C GLU A 61 -10.00 -5.53 2.87
N ALA A 62 -11.12 -6.26 2.85
CA ALA A 62 -11.22 -7.57 3.51
C ALA A 62 -10.17 -8.57 3.02
N GLN A 63 -9.66 -8.42 1.79
CA GLN A 63 -8.60 -9.28 1.25
C GLN A 63 -7.23 -9.00 1.89
N LEU A 64 -7.03 -7.84 2.51
CA LEU A 64 -5.78 -7.49 3.18
C LEU A 64 -5.64 -8.19 4.54
N TYR A 65 -6.74 -8.48 5.24
CA TYR A 65 -6.70 -8.92 6.64
C TYR A 65 -5.88 -10.20 6.88
N PRO A 66 -5.99 -11.27 6.07
CA PRO A 66 -5.15 -12.46 6.28
C PRO A 66 -3.65 -12.16 6.16
N TRP A 67 -3.27 -11.21 5.30
CA TRP A 67 -1.87 -10.79 5.14
C TRP A 67 -1.39 -9.88 6.26
N LEU A 68 -2.27 -9.00 6.74
CA LEU A 68 -1.99 -8.15 7.90
C LEU A 68 -1.79 -8.99 9.17
N GLU A 69 -2.59 -10.03 9.36
CA GLU A 69 -2.43 -10.98 10.48
C GLU A 69 -1.09 -11.74 10.41
N LYS A 70 -0.75 -12.26 9.21
CA LYS A 70 0.57 -12.89 9.00
C LYS A 70 1.71 -11.92 9.23
N LEU A 71 1.60 -10.68 8.75
CA LEU A 71 2.59 -9.64 8.96
C LEU A 71 2.78 -9.36 10.45
N GLN A 72 1.68 -9.16 11.19
CA GLN A 72 1.74 -8.94 12.63
C GLN A 72 2.46 -10.08 13.34
N THR A 73 2.10 -11.33 13.04
CA THR A 73 2.75 -12.52 13.61
C THR A 73 4.26 -12.52 13.35
N ARG A 74 4.68 -12.13 12.14
CA ARG A 74 6.11 -12.07 11.77
C ARG A 74 6.85 -10.93 12.45
N ILE A 75 6.19 -9.78 12.65
CA ILE A 75 6.75 -8.65 13.40
C ILE A 75 6.95 -9.04 14.86
N GLU A 76 5.95 -9.65 15.50
CA GLU A 76 6.03 -10.10 16.90
C GLU A 76 7.11 -11.16 17.11
N ALA A 77 7.36 -12.00 16.10
CA ALA A 77 8.43 -12.99 16.12
C ALA A 77 9.83 -12.41 15.80
N SER A 78 9.92 -11.16 15.32
CA SER A 78 11.20 -10.52 15.01
C SER A 78 11.70 -9.70 16.20
N ASN A 79 12.89 -10.01 16.68
CA ASN A 79 13.53 -9.24 17.76
C ASN A 79 14.14 -7.92 17.28
N ASP A 80 14.30 -7.74 15.97
CA ASP A 80 15.06 -6.64 15.36
C ASP A 80 14.17 -5.74 14.47
N PHE A 81 12.84 -5.90 14.52
CA PHE A 81 11.95 -5.12 13.67
C PHE A 81 11.89 -3.65 14.08
N ASP A 82 12.31 -2.76 13.16
CA ASP A 82 12.26 -1.31 13.37
C ASP A 82 10.86 -0.73 13.17
N SER A 83 10.05 -0.82 14.24
CA SER A 83 8.70 -0.25 14.28
C SER A 83 8.69 1.28 14.13
N ALA A 84 9.75 1.98 14.55
CA ALA A 84 9.85 3.43 14.42
C ALA A 84 10.02 3.83 12.95
N MET A 85 10.83 3.10 12.20
CA MET A 85 10.98 3.29 10.76
C MET A 85 9.66 3.01 10.02
N LEU A 86 8.94 1.94 10.38
CA LEU A 86 7.61 1.68 9.81
C LEU A 86 6.66 2.86 10.07
N SER A 87 6.55 3.30 11.33
CA SER A 87 5.68 4.43 11.70
C SER A 87 6.00 5.69 10.88
N GLY A 88 7.29 6.01 10.72
CA GLY A 88 7.72 7.13 9.87
C GLY A 88 7.33 6.98 8.40
N ILE A 89 7.37 5.77 7.84
CA ILE A 89 6.90 5.48 6.48
C ILE A 89 5.37 5.68 6.38
N VAL A 90 4.61 5.14 7.33
CA VAL A 90 3.14 5.25 7.37
C VAL A 90 2.71 6.72 7.46
N MET A 91 3.30 7.49 8.37
CA MET A 91 2.99 8.91 8.54
C MET A 91 3.26 9.72 7.27
N ARG A 92 4.39 9.50 6.60
CA ARG A 92 4.71 10.18 5.33
C ARG A 92 3.71 9.82 4.23
N ARG A 93 3.34 8.55 4.11
CA ARG A 93 2.34 8.12 3.12
C ARG A 93 0.96 8.72 3.38
N ARG A 94 0.57 8.82 4.65
CA ARG A 94 -0.68 9.47 5.04
C ARG A 94 -0.66 10.97 4.70
N ALA A 95 0.46 11.65 4.94
CA ALA A 95 0.62 13.06 4.57
C ALA A 95 0.47 13.27 3.05
N MET A 96 1.16 12.45 2.23
CA MET A 96 1.04 12.53 0.77
C MET A 96 -0.39 12.23 0.28
N LEU A 97 -1.06 11.25 0.88
CA LEU A 97 -2.44 10.93 0.53
C LEU A 97 -3.39 12.10 0.87
N ASN A 98 -3.19 12.74 2.02
CA ASN A 98 -3.97 13.92 2.40
C ASN A 98 -3.75 15.09 1.44
N GLU A 99 -2.50 15.33 1.03
CA GLU A 99 -2.16 16.35 0.01
C GLU A 99 -2.88 16.06 -1.31
N GLN A 100 -2.86 14.81 -1.79
CA GLN A 100 -3.61 14.39 -2.98
C GLN A 100 -5.12 14.61 -2.86
N ILE A 101 -5.69 14.42 -1.67
CA ILE A 101 -7.10 14.68 -1.40
C ILE A 101 -7.40 16.18 -1.43
N GLU A 102 -6.56 17.00 -0.78
CA GLU A 102 -6.70 18.46 -0.74
C GLU A 102 -6.58 19.07 -2.14
N ASP A 103 -5.69 18.54 -2.97
CA ASP A 103 -5.46 18.98 -4.35
C ASP A 103 -6.52 18.45 -5.34
N ASN A 104 -7.48 17.62 -4.88
CA ASN A 104 -8.48 16.92 -5.71
C ASN A 104 -7.89 15.94 -6.73
N ASP A 105 -6.65 15.50 -6.53
CA ASP A 105 -5.96 14.48 -7.34
C ASP A 105 -6.30 13.05 -6.91
N PHE A 106 -6.89 12.87 -5.71
CA PHE A 106 -7.47 11.60 -5.29
C PHE A 106 -8.85 11.42 -5.93
N THR A 107 -8.89 10.69 -7.05
CA THR A 107 -10.09 10.55 -7.90
C THR A 107 -10.81 9.21 -7.72
N VAL A 108 -12.05 9.15 -8.19
CA VAL A 108 -12.82 7.89 -8.25
C VAL A 108 -12.08 6.84 -9.10
N ASP A 109 -11.46 7.24 -10.21
CA ASP A 109 -10.72 6.33 -11.10
C ASP A 109 -9.51 5.72 -10.39
N HIS A 110 -8.80 6.50 -9.58
CA HIS A 110 -7.72 6.00 -8.72
C HIS A 110 -8.24 4.91 -7.78
N CYS A 111 -9.37 5.15 -7.12
CA CYS A 111 -9.98 4.17 -6.24
C CYS A 111 -10.46 2.91 -6.96
N GLN A 112 -11.03 3.04 -8.15
CA GLN A 112 -11.40 1.89 -8.97
C GLN A 112 -10.18 1.05 -9.34
N ALA A 113 -9.06 1.68 -9.68
CA ALA A 113 -7.82 0.97 -9.97
C ALA A 113 -7.30 0.20 -8.74
N ILE A 114 -7.28 0.83 -7.56
CA ILE A 114 -6.87 0.17 -6.32
C ILE A 114 -7.77 -1.03 -6.00
N VAL A 115 -9.09 -0.87 -6.12
CA VAL A 115 -10.06 -1.96 -5.91
C VAL A 115 -9.86 -3.09 -6.92
N GLN A 116 -9.61 -2.76 -8.19
CA GLN A 116 -9.41 -3.73 -9.27
C GLN A 116 -8.17 -4.60 -9.01
N ILE A 117 -7.06 -4.00 -8.58
CA ILE A 117 -5.84 -4.72 -8.23
C ILE A 117 -6.17 -5.78 -7.17
N LEU A 118 -6.79 -5.38 -6.06
CA LEU A 118 -7.07 -6.29 -4.95
C LEU A 118 -8.15 -7.33 -5.27
N SER A 119 -9.15 -6.98 -6.08
CA SER A 119 -10.29 -7.87 -6.32
C SER A 119 -10.05 -8.86 -7.46
N THR A 120 -9.17 -8.54 -8.40
CA THR A 120 -8.98 -9.33 -9.63
C THR A 120 -7.53 -9.70 -9.91
N GLU A 121 -6.60 -8.74 -9.80
CA GLU A 121 -5.20 -8.97 -10.17
C GLU A 121 -4.43 -9.70 -9.06
N GLY A 122 -4.85 -9.51 -7.82
CA GLY A 122 -4.19 -10.02 -6.64
C GLY A 122 -3.06 -9.12 -6.17
N LEU A 123 -2.62 -9.37 -4.94
CA LEU A 123 -1.42 -8.74 -4.39
C LEU A 123 -0.17 -9.40 -4.95
N ASP A 124 0.96 -8.70 -4.92
CA ASP A 124 2.25 -9.25 -5.34
C ASP A 124 2.68 -10.41 -4.41
N GLU A 125 2.46 -11.63 -4.89
CA GLU A 125 2.82 -12.88 -4.20
C GLU A 125 4.34 -13.01 -3.95
N THR A 126 5.18 -12.37 -4.76
CA THR A 126 6.64 -12.36 -4.54
C THR A 126 6.97 -11.58 -3.28
N LEU A 127 6.37 -10.41 -3.10
CA LEU A 127 6.52 -9.63 -1.87
C LEU A 127 5.91 -10.37 -0.68
N LEU A 128 4.72 -10.92 -0.85
CA LEU A 128 4.00 -11.60 0.24
C LEU A 128 4.65 -12.92 0.67
N SER A 129 5.47 -13.55 -0.17
CA SER A 129 6.22 -14.76 0.18
C SER A 129 7.10 -14.61 1.43
N VAL A 130 7.52 -13.38 1.76
CA VAL A 130 8.28 -13.06 2.99
C VAL A 130 7.50 -13.42 4.26
N LEU A 131 6.16 -13.44 4.20
CA LEU A 131 5.27 -13.70 5.33
C LEU A 131 5.03 -15.20 5.60
N ASN A 132 5.45 -16.08 4.68
CA ASN A 132 5.34 -17.53 4.83
C ASN A 132 6.69 -18.08 5.35
#